data_AF-A0A4Z0F414-F1
#
_entry.id   AF-A0A4Z0F414-F1
#
_cell.length_a   1.000
_cell.length_b   1.000
_cell.length_c   1.000
_cell.angle_alpha   90.00
_cell.angle_beta   90.00
_cell.angle_gamma   90.00
#
_symmetry.space_group_name_H-M   'P 1'
#
loop_
_entity.id
_entity.type
_entity.pdbx_description
1 polymer ?
#
loop_
_entity_poly.entity_id
_entity_poly.type
_entity_poly.pdbx_seq_one_letter_code
_entity_poly.pdbx_strand_id
1 'polypeptide(L)'
;MTIEVQLDAGESFDRAYVIAHMSDYPVDLTGLEPFERAYVMARRHDCPIDMTGLSSNQRAYVMAERPDCPIDMTGLSSFDRAVVMASRPDCLIDLNGLGPYDRAWVMTHRSDCPIDMNGLGPYERAWVTISRSDYFIR
;
A
#
# COMPACT_ATOMS: atom_id res chain seq x y z
N MET A 1 36.41 -22.07 13.46
CA MET A 1 35.54 -21.00 13.99
C MET A 1 35.17 -20.13 12.80
N THR A 2 34.05 -20.46 12.15
CA THR A 2 33.49 -19.67 11.05
C THR A 2 32.94 -18.39 11.67
N ILE A 3 33.51 -17.26 11.26
CA ILE A 3 33.04 -15.93 11.63
C ILE A 3 31.79 -15.70 10.78
N GLU A 4 30.61 -15.79 11.38
CA GLU A 4 29.40 -15.31 10.74
C GLU A 4 29.47 -13.79 10.72
N VAL A 5 29.73 -13.24 9.53
CA VAL A 5 29.69 -11.80 9.30
C VAL A 5 28.22 -11.39 9.41
N GLN A 6 27.87 -10.73 10.52
CA GLN A 6 26.64 -9.95 10.62
C GLN A 6 26.69 -8.89 9.53
N LEU A 7 25.94 -9.12 8.45
CA LEU A 7 25.64 -8.12 7.43
C LEU A 7 24.85 -6.99 8.12
N ASP A 8 25.51 -5.85 8.28
CA ASP A 8 25.02 -4.67 8.96
C ASP A 8 23.91 -4.04 8.10
N ALA A 9 22.79 -3.63 8.72
CA ALA A 9 21.53 -3.30 8.02
C ALA A 9 21.62 -2.23 6.90
N GLY A 10 22.71 -1.45 6.85
CA GLY A 10 22.98 -0.51 5.77
C GLY A 10 23.27 -1.17 4.41
N GLU A 11 23.95 -2.32 4.41
CA GLU A 11 24.28 -3.03 3.15
C GLU A 11 23.05 -3.69 2.53
N SER A 12 22.08 -4.11 3.35
CA SER A 12 20.84 -4.77 2.88
C SER A 12 19.93 -3.81 2.12
N PHE A 13 19.79 -2.57 2.60
CA PHE A 13 18.97 -1.57 1.93
C PHE A 13 19.58 -1.10 0.61
N ASP A 14 20.90 -0.89 0.58
CA ASP A 14 21.61 -0.56 -0.66
C ASP A 14 21.44 -1.67 -1.71
N ARG A 15 21.52 -2.94 -1.29
CA ARG A 15 21.23 -4.09 -2.16
C ARG A 15 19.79 -4.08 -2.67
N ALA A 16 18.81 -3.85 -1.80
CA ALA A 16 17.40 -3.75 -2.20
C ALA A 16 17.18 -2.61 -3.21
N TYR A 17 17.84 -1.46 -3.02
CA TYR A 17 17.77 -0.34 -3.94
C TYR A 17 18.34 -0.69 -5.33
N VAL A 18 19.50 -1.36 -5.37
CA VAL A 18 20.10 -1.83 -6.63
C VAL A 18 19.16 -2.79 -7.33
N ILE A 19 18.63 -3.79 -6.63
CA ILE A 19 17.69 -4.76 -7.21
C ILE A 19 16.45 -4.04 -7.76
N ALA A 20 15.91 -3.05 -7.05
CA ALA A 20 14.69 -2.35 -7.43
C ALA A 20 14.83 -1.47 -8.69
N HIS A 21 16.02 -0.92 -8.97
CA HIS A 21 16.21 0.07 -10.05
C HIS A 21 17.04 -0.41 -11.23
N MET A 22 17.81 -1.50 -11.07
CA MET A 22 18.67 -2.04 -12.14
C MET A 22 17.99 -3.24 -12.79
N SER A 23 17.39 -3.04 -13.97
CA SER A 23 16.66 -4.08 -14.72
C SER A 23 17.50 -5.31 -15.02
N ASP A 24 18.80 -5.11 -15.28
CA ASP A 24 19.72 -6.19 -15.66
C ASP A 24 20.30 -6.92 -14.45
N TYR A 25 20.07 -6.40 -13.23
CA TYR A 25 20.50 -7.05 -12.00
C TYR A 25 19.53 -8.20 -11.66
N PRO A 26 20.00 -9.38 -11.24
CA PRO A 26 19.11 -10.50 -10.92
C PRO A 26 18.19 -10.17 -9.73
N VAL A 27 16.93 -10.60 -9.80
CA VAL A 27 16.02 -10.53 -8.65
C VAL A 27 16.36 -11.66 -7.68
N ASP A 28 17.04 -11.32 -6.59
CA ASP A 28 17.27 -12.21 -5.45
C ASP A 28 16.92 -11.48 -4.15
N LEU A 29 15.83 -11.89 -3.53
CA LEU A 29 15.32 -11.31 -2.29
C LEU A 29 15.87 -12.01 -1.03
N THR A 30 16.74 -13.01 -1.19
CA THR A 30 17.28 -13.79 -0.07
C THR A 30 18.07 -12.89 0.88
N GLY A 31 17.79 -13.00 2.18
CA GLY A 31 18.47 -12.22 3.22
C GLY A 31 18.02 -10.76 3.30
N LEU A 32 17.04 -10.33 2.50
CA LEU A 32 16.41 -9.02 2.66
C LEU A 32 15.35 -9.06 3.76
N GLU A 33 15.26 -7.97 4.52
CA GLU A 33 14.22 -7.76 5.52
C GLU A 33 12.84 -7.57 4.85
N PRO A 34 11.73 -7.86 5.54
CA PRO A 34 10.38 -7.76 4.97
C PRO A 34 10.08 -6.41 4.28
N PHE A 35 10.55 -5.29 4.85
CA PHE A 35 10.31 -3.97 4.26
C PHE A 35 11.08 -3.75 2.96
N GLU A 36 12.28 -4.31 2.83
CA GLU A 36 13.13 -4.25 1.64
C GLU A 36 12.56 -5.11 0.53
N ARG A 37 12.08 -6.31 0.89
CA ARG A 37 11.36 -7.19 -0.04
C ARG A 37 10.13 -6.49 -0.60
N ALA A 38 9.33 -5.86 0.25
CA ALA A 38 8.16 -5.08 -0.15
C ALA A 38 8.55 -3.92 -1.08
N TYR A 39 9.64 -3.22 -0.77
CA TYR A 39 10.17 -2.15 -1.61
C TYR A 39 10.54 -2.63 -3.02
N VAL A 40 11.31 -3.73 -3.12
CA VAL A 40 11.70 -4.31 -4.41
C VAL A 40 10.46 -4.75 -5.19
N MET A 41 9.54 -5.49 -4.55
CA MET A 41 8.33 -5.96 -5.21
C MET A 41 7.44 -4.84 -5.73
N ALA A 42 7.35 -3.72 -5.01
CA ALA A 42 6.57 -2.55 -5.41
C ALA A 42 7.17 -1.82 -6.63
N ARG A 43 8.49 -1.74 -6.71
CA ARG A 43 9.20 -0.95 -7.75
C ARG A 43 9.54 -1.74 -9.01
N ARG A 44 9.66 -3.06 -8.89
CA ARG A 44 10.20 -3.89 -9.96
C ARG A 44 9.19 -4.91 -10.47
N HIS A 45 8.65 -4.68 -11.67
CA HIS A 45 7.54 -5.47 -12.24
C HIS A 45 7.91 -6.91 -12.66
N ASP A 46 9.18 -7.23 -12.90
CA ASP A 46 9.65 -8.60 -13.15
C ASP A 46 9.94 -9.37 -11.86
N CYS A 47 9.91 -8.70 -10.69
CA CYS A 47 10.04 -9.37 -9.40
C CYS A 47 8.78 -10.20 -9.11
N PRO A 48 8.85 -11.50 -8.76
CA PRO A 48 7.69 -12.26 -8.32
C PRO A 48 7.06 -11.66 -7.06
N ILE A 49 5.73 -11.73 -6.97
CA ILE A 49 4.99 -11.23 -5.80
C ILE A 49 4.88 -12.34 -4.76
N ASP A 50 5.50 -12.13 -3.59
CA ASP A 50 5.36 -12.97 -2.40
C ASP A 50 5.13 -12.11 -1.15
N MET A 51 3.90 -12.17 -0.63
CA MET A 51 3.47 -11.40 0.54
C MET A 51 3.75 -12.10 1.87
N THR A 52 4.35 -13.30 1.85
CA THR A 52 4.57 -14.11 3.05
C THR A 52 5.51 -13.41 4.03
N GLY A 53 5.06 -13.27 5.28
CA GLY A 53 5.84 -12.64 6.35
C GLY A 53 5.83 -11.11 6.31
N LEU A 54 5.11 -10.49 5.37
CA LEU A 54 4.92 -9.05 5.34
C LEU A 54 3.86 -8.59 6.34
N SER A 55 4.08 -7.42 6.93
CA SER A 55 3.07 -6.73 7.72
C SER A 55 1.94 -6.19 6.84
N SER A 56 0.82 -5.81 7.47
CA SER A 56 -0.33 -5.20 6.79
C SER A 56 0.07 -4.01 5.91
N ASN A 57 0.86 -3.06 6.45
CA ASN A 57 1.27 -1.87 5.70
C ASN A 57 2.22 -2.18 4.54
N GLN A 58 3.08 -3.19 4.69
CA GLN A 58 3.99 -3.63 3.61
C GLN A 58 3.20 -4.27 2.46
N ARG A 59 2.20 -5.11 2.79
CA ARG A 59 1.30 -5.72 1.80
C ARG A 59 0.50 -4.65 1.06
N ALA A 60 -0.07 -3.70 1.79
CA ALA A 60 -0.81 -2.59 1.20
C ALA A 60 0.06 -1.73 0.29
N TYR A 61 1.30 -1.45 0.68
CA TYR A 61 2.25 -0.73 -0.14
C TYR A 61 2.52 -1.43 -1.48
N VAL A 62 2.80 -2.75 -1.45
CA VAL A 62 3.02 -3.53 -2.69
C VAL A 62 1.76 -3.51 -3.56
N MET A 63 0.57 -3.73 -2.99
CA MET A 63 -0.68 -3.68 -3.75
C MET A 63 -0.98 -2.30 -4.35
N ALA A 64 -0.68 -1.23 -3.63
CA ALA A 64 -0.94 0.14 -4.06
C ALA A 64 -0.04 0.57 -5.22
N GLU A 65 1.25 0.25 -5.14
CA GLU A 65 2.25 0.68 -6.12
C GLU A 65 2.30 -0.21 -7.36
N ARG A 66 1.84 -1.47 -7.25
CA ARG A 66 2.01 -2.47 -8.31
C ARG A 66 0.66 -2.90 -8.90
N PRO A 67 0.29 -2.41 -10.10
CA PRO A 67 -1.01 -2.70 -10.72
C PRO A 67 -1.24 -4.18 -11.05
N ASP A 68 -0.19 -4.95 -11.36
CA ASP A 68 -0.28 -6.39 -11.59
C ASP A 68 -0.41 -7.22 -10.31
N CYS A 69 -0.28 -6.59 -9.13
CA CYS A 69 -0.51 -7.27 -7.87
C CYS A 69 -2.00 -7.58 -7.67
N PRO A 70 -2.36 -8.86 -7.42
CA PRO A 70 -3.71 -9.21 -6.99
C PRO A 70 -4.09 -8.47 -5.72
N ILE A 71 -5.34 -8.02 -5.65
CA ILE A 71 -5.88 -7.32 -4.49
C ILE A 71 -6.40 -8.35 -3.48
N ASP A 72 -5.79 -8.38 -2.29
CA ASP A 72 -6.25 -9.17 -1.14
C ASP A 72 -6.25 -8.29 0.12
N MET A 73 -7.46 -7.98 0.59
CA MET A 73 -7.68 -7.15 1.77
C MET A 73 -7.61 -7.94 3.09
N THR A 74 -7.45 -9.26 3.04
CA THR A 74 -7.51 -10.14 4.20
C THR A 74 -6.36 -9.85 5.16
N GLY A 75 -6.68 -9.62 6.43
CA GLY A 75 -5.69 -9.33 7.46
C GLY A 75 -5.05 -7.94 7.36
N LEU A 76 -5.56 -7.07 6.48
CA LEU A 76 -5.17 -5.67 6.46
C LEU A 76 -5.87 -4.87 7.57
N SER A 77 -5.18 -3.87 8.09
CA SER A 77 -5.78 -2.85 8.96
C SER A 77 -6.77 -1.98 8.18
N SER A 78 -7.63 -1.27 8.91
CA SER A 78 -8.58 -0.32 8.30
C SER A 78 -7.89 0.71 7.40
N PHE A 79 -6.83 1.34 7.88
CA PHE A 79 -6.07 2.33 7.11
C PHE A 79 -5.41 1.71 5.88
N ASP A 80 -4.80 0.52 6.03
CA ASP A 80 -4.13 -0.16 4.92
C ASP A 80 -5.10 -0.57 3.81
N ARG A 81 -6.32 -1.01 4.16
CA ARG A 81 -7.40 -1.25 3.18
C ARG A 81 -7.77 0.04 2.44
N ALA A 82 -7.86 1.16 3.17
CA ALA A 82 -8.17 2.46 2.58
C ALA A 82 -7.08 2.94 1.62
N VAL A 83 -5.80 2.73 1.95
CA VAL A 83 -4.68 3.03 1.04
C VAL A 83 -4.79 2.24 -0.25
N VAL A 84 -5.00 0.93 -0.18
CA VAL A 84 -5.16 0.09 -1.39
C VAL A 84 -6.35 0.56 -2.22
N MET A 85 -7.52 0.76 -1.60
CA MET A 85 -8.70 1.27 -2.30
C MET A 85 -8.46 2.62 -2.96
N ALA A 86 -7.75 3.53 -2.29
CA ALA A 86 -7.46 4.87 -2.80
C ALA A 86 -6.51 4.85 -4.00
N SER A 87 -5.47 4.00 -3.94
CA SER A 87 -4.41 3.96 -4.96
C SER A 87 -4.76 3.09 -6.17
N ARG A 88 -5.71 2.15 -6.06
CA ARG A 88 -6.03 1.17 -7.10
C ARG A 88 -7.42 1.42 -7.71
N PRO A 89 -7.52 2.03 -8.91
CA PRO A 89 -8.80 2.26 -9.59
C PRO A 89 -9.61 0.99 -9.86
N ASP A 90 -8.94 -0.13 -10.05
CA ASP A 90 -9.52 -1.46 -10.27
C ASP A 90 -9.97 -2.15 -8.97
N CYS A 91 -9.62 -1.61 -7.80
CA CYS A 91 -10.13 -2.08 -6.52
C CYS A 91 -11.62 -1.76 -6.39
N LEU A 92 -12.42 -2.76 -5.99
CA LEU A 92 -13.79 -2.53 -5.56
C LEU A 92 -13.79 -1.68 -4.29
N ILE A 93 -14.72 -0.73 -4.24
CA ILE A 93 -14.88 0.17 -3.10
C ILE A 93 -15.80 -0.48 -2.08
N ASP A 94 -15.24 -0.82 -0.91
CA ASP A 94 -16.00 -1.30 0.25
C ASP A 94 -15.58 -0.53 1.50
N LEU A 95 -16.45 0.39 1.94
CA LEU A 95 -16.22 1.21 3.11
C LEU A 95 -16.58 0.50 4.44
N ASN A 96 -17.08 -0.74 4.39
CA ASN A 96 -17.48 -1.46 5.59
C ASN A 96 -16.28 -1.92 6.42
N GLY A 97 -16.41 -1.79 7.73
CA GLY A 97 -15.36 -2.10 8.69
C GLY A 97 -14.19 -1.10 8.68
N LEU A 98 -14.31 0.01 7.94
CA LEU A 98 -13.37 1.12 8.00
C LEU A 98 -13.73 2.12 9.10
N GLY A 99 -12.71 2.70 9.72
CA GLY A 99 -12.85 3.85 10.62
C GLY A 99 -13.32 5.13 9.88
N PRO A 100 -13.87 6.13 10.59
CA PRO A 100 -14.35 7.37 9.96
C PRO A 100 -13.28 8.09 9.11
N TYR A 101 -12.06 8.21 9.63
CA TYR A 101 -10.94 8.82 8.91
C TYR A 101 -10.60 8.07 7.62
N ASP A 102 -10.54 6.75 7.69
CA ASP A 102 -10.18 5.88 6.55
C ASP A 102 -11.26 5.91 5.46
N ARG A 103 -12.54 5.96 5.85
CA ARG A 103 -13.66 6.17 4.92
C ARG A 103 -13.53 7.51 4.21
N ALA A 104 -13.24 8.57 4.95
CA ALA A 104 -13.01 9.90 4.38
C ALA A 104 -11.80 9.91 3.44
N TRP A 105 -10.72 9.19 3.78
CA TRP A 105 -9.54 9.04 2.92
C TRP A 105 -9.90 8.43 1.56
N VAL A 106 -10.65 7.32 1.54
CA VAL A 106 -11.08 6.71 0.28
C VAL A 106 -11.97 7.67 -0.52
N MET A 107 -12.96 8.30 0.14
CA MET A 107 -13.86 9.23 -0.52
C MET A 107 -13.15 10.44 -1.13
N THR A 108 -12.09 10.95 -0.49
CA THR A 108 -11.36 12.13 -0.95
C THR A 108 -10.40 11.82 -2.11
N HIS A 109 -9.83 10.62 -2.14
CA HIS A 109 -8.85 10.21 -3.16
C HIS A 109 -9.46 9.44 -4.34
N ARG A 110 -10.68 8.90 -4.20
CA ARG A 110 -11.42 8.27 -5.30
C ARG A 110 -12.69 9.04 -5.67
N SER A 111 -12.65 9.68 -6.83
CA SER A 111 -13.76 10.46 -7.36
C SER A 111 -15.01 9.62 -7.65
N ASP A 112 -14.85 8.34 -7.96
CA ASP A 112 -15.95 7.40 -8.18
C ASP A 112 -16.44 6.72 -6.89
N CYS A 113 -15.79 6.96 -5.75
CA CYS A 113 -16.33 6.57 -4.45
C CYS A 113 -17.63 7.35 -4.18
N PRO A 114 -18.75 6.68 -3.87
CA PRO A 114 -19.95 7.35 -3.40
C PRO A 114 -19.65 8.13 -2.12
N ILE A 115 -20.24 9.33 -2.00
CA ILE A 115 -20.12 10.14 -0.79
C ILE A 115 -21.14 9.65 0.24
N ASP A 116 -20.65 9.20 1.39
CA ASP A 116 -21.45 8.82 2.55
C ASP A 116 -20.90 9.49 3.83
N MET A 117 -21.62 10.50 4.30
CA MET A 117 -21.24 11.28 5.48
C MET A 117 -21.68 10.63 6.81
N ASN A 118 -22.41 9.50 6.77
CA ASN A 118 -22.94 8.89 7.98
C ASN A 118 -21.82 8.35 8.86
N GLY A 119 -21.88 8.65 10.16
CA GLY A 119 -20.86 8.23 11.14
C GLY A 119 -19.53 8.98 11.04
N LEU A 120 -19.41 9.99 10.18
CA LEU A 120 -18.25 10.86 10.12
C LEU A 120 -18.34 11.98 11.17
N GLY A 121 -17.20 12.34 11.76
CA GLY A 121 -17.08 13.51 12.62
C GLY A 121 -17.03 14.81 11.80
N PRO A 122 -17.08 15.97 12.48
CA PRO A 122 -17.03 17.27 11.80
C PRO A 122 -15.78 17.45 10.92
N TYR A 123 -14.64 16.94 11.38
CA TYR A 123 -13.37 17.04 10.65
C TYR A 123 -13.43 16.26 9.34
N GLU A 124 -13.81 14.98 9.39
CA GLU A 124 -13.89 14.12 8.20
C GLU A 124 -14.91 14.65 7.19
N ARG A 125 -16.05 15.14 7.67
CA ARG A 125 -17.09 15.74 6.81
C ARG A 125 -16.58 16.98 6.10
N ALA A 126 -15.88 17.86 6.82
CA ALA A 126 -15.29 19.06 6.23
C ALA A 126 -14.24 18.69 5.18
N TRP A 127 -13.39 17.71 5.48
CA TRP A 127 -12.38 17.23 4.55
C TRP A 127 -12.99 16.67 3.26
N VAL A 128 -13.95 15.75 3.36
CA VAL A 128 -14.66 15.21 2.19
C VAL A 128 -15.31 16.32 1.39
N THR A 129 -15.99 17.27 2.04
CA THR A 129 -16.69 18.39 1.38
C THR A 129 -15.73 19.29 0.59
N ILE A 130 -14.55 19.58 1.13
CA ILE A 130 -13.55 20.43 0.48
C ILE A 130 -12.86 19.69 -0.68
N SER A 131 -12.59 18.40 -0.52
CA SER A 131 -11.89 17.60 -1.53
C SER A 131 -12.80 17.15 -2.68
N ARG A 132 -14.10 16.99 -2.44
CA ARG A 132 -15.07 16.46 -3.42
C ARG A 132 -15.94 17.57 -4.00
N SER A 133 -15.49 18.12 -5.12
CA SER A 133 -16.20 19.17 -5.85
C SER A 133 -17.61 18.74 -6.31
N ASP A 134 -17.84 17.45 -6.54
CA ASP A 134 -19.14 16.88 -6.91
C ASP A 134 -20.15 16.82 -5.76
N TYR A 135 -19.72 17.09 -4.52
CA TYR A 135 -20.62 17.18 -3.36
C TYR A 135 -21.61 18.34 -3.49
N PHE A 136 -21.17 19.50 -4.01
CA PHE A 136 -22.01 20.70 -4.12
C PHE A 136 -22.92 20.73 -5.35
N ILE A 137 -22.84 19.71 -6.21
CA ILE A 137 -23.58 19.63 -7.48
C ILE A 137 -24.75 18.63 -7.39
N ARG A 138 -24.97 18.03 -6.21
CA ARG A 138 -26.07 17.10 -5.90
C ARG A 138 -27.07 17.76 -4.94
#